data_AF-A0A2R7R6E6-F1
#
_entry.id   AF-A0A2R7R6E6-F1
#
_cell.length_a   1.000
_cell.length_b   1.000
_cell.length_c   1.000
_cell.angle_alpha   90.00
_cell.angle_beta   90.00
_cell.angle_gamma   90.00
#
_symmetry.space_group_name_H-M   'P 1'
#
loop_
_entity.id
_entity.type
_entity.pdbx_description
1 polymer ?
#
loop_
_entity_poly.entity_id
_entity_poly.type
_entity_poly.pdbx_seq_one_letter_code
_entity_poly.pdbx_strand_id
1 'polypeptide(L)' 'RLQRVQCVVPYADAGKACSTKADCTGQCLAQGEVAPGAKARGVCQTDISQNFGCRQRIDGGVAVGTICVD' A
#
# COMPACT_ATOMS: atom_id res chain seq x y z
N ARG A 1 8.97 -19.85 -13.83
CA ARG A 1 7.63 -19.80 -14.43
C ARG A 1 7.02 -18.45 -14.05
N LEU A 2 7.01 -17.47 -14.95
CA LEU A 2 6.38 -16.16 -14.67
C LEU A 2 4.87 -16.37 -14.61
N GLN A 3 4.26 -16.16 -13.44
CA GLN A 3 2.81 -15.99 -13.36
C GLN A 3 2.48 -14.68 -14.06
N ARG A 4 2.01 -14.75 -15.30
CA ARG A 4 1.47 -13.58 -15.99
C ARG A 4 0.14 -13.27 -15.32
N VAL A 5 0.07 -12.14 -14.59
CA VAL A 5 -1.18 -11.63 -14.01
C VAL A 5 -2.10 -11.10 -15.12
N GLN A 6 -2.59 -12.00 -15.96
CA GLN A 6 -3.75 -11.76 -16.78
C GLN A 6 -4.92 -11.65 -15.78
N CYS A 7 -5.55 -10.46 -15.63
CA CYS A 7 -6.68 -10.11 -14.74
C CYS A 7 -6.39 -9.30 -13.45
N VAL A 8 -5.21 -8.69 -13.27
CA VAL A 8 -5.05 -7.69 -12.18
C VAL A 8 -5.68 -6.36 -12.61
N VAL A 9 -6.71 -5.94 -11.89
CA VAL A 9 -7.46 -4.72 -12.16
C VAL A 9 -7.07 -3.65 -11.14
N PRO A 10 -6.70 -2.44 -11.58
CA PRO A 10 -6.46 -1.33 -10.68
C PRO A 10 -7.69 -0.95 -9.86
N TYR A 11 -7.48 -0.56 -8.61
CA TYR A 11 -8.52 0.08 -7.82
C TYR A 11 -8.86 1.47 -8.38
N ALA A 12 -10.12 1.88 -8.29
CA ALA A 12 -10.58 3.17 -8.82
C ALA A 12 -9.93 4.39 -8.13
N ASP A 13 -9.39 4.18 -6.93
CA ASP A 13 -8.69 5.16 -6.10
C ASP A 13 -7.16 5.01 -6.11
N ALA A 14 -6.62 4.13 -6.96
CA ALA A 14 -5.18 3.93 -7.12
C ALA A 14 -4.40 5.24 -7.19
N GLY A 15 -3.35 5.37 -6.36
CA GLY A 15 -2.45 6.53 -6.34
C GLY A 15 -2.98 7.77 -5.62
N LYS A 16 -4.23 7.80 -5.16
CA LYS A 16 -4.75 8.93 -4.36
C LYS A 16 -4.03 9.00 -3.02
N ALA A 17 -3.79 10.22 -2.54
CA ALA A 17 -3.20 10.43 -1.22
C ALA A 17 -4.15 9.94 -0.11
N CYS A 18 -3.59 9.30 0.92
CA CYS A 18 -4.35 8.75 2.04
C CYS A 18 -3.58 8.87 3.36
N SER A 19 -4.30 8.69 4.46
CA SER A 19 -3.80 8.71 5.83
C SER A 19 -4.12 7.44 6.61
N THR A 20 -5.09 6.66 6.17
CA THR A 20 -5.45 5.35 6.75
C THR A 20 -6.06 4.45 5.67
N LYS A 21 -6.21 3.16 5.97
CA LYS A 21 -6.89 2.20 5.11
C LYS A 21 -8.33 2.63 4.76
N ALA A 22 -9.04 3.29 5.67
CA ALA A 22 -10.44 3.69 5.44
C ALA A 22 -10.60 4.70 4.28
N ASP A 23 -9.50 5.37 3.88
CA ASP A 23 -9.48 6.30 2.74
C ASP A 23 -9.42 5.58 1.38
N CYS A 24 -9.13 4.27 1.37
CA CYS A 24 -8.84 3.51 0.16
C CYS A 24 -9.72 2.26 0.01
N THR A 25 -9.96 1.84 -1.23
CA THR A 25 -10.53 0.52 -1.53
C THR A 25 -9.57 -0.59 -1.10
N GLY A 26 -8.27 -0.39 -1.36
CA GLY A 26 -7.17 -1.27 -0.97
C GLY A 26 -6.50 -0.84 0.35
N GLN A 27 -5.18 -0.89 0.38
CA GLN A 27 -4.37 -0.39 1.50
C GLN A 27 -3.91 1.05 1.25
N CYS A 28 -3.69 1.80 2.33
CA CYS A 28 -2.90 3.03 2.29
C CYS A 28 -1.43 2.68 2.49
N LEU A 29 -0.60 2.85 1.45
CA LEU A 29 0.79 2.40 1.44
C LEU A 29 1.76 3.58 1.50
N ALA A 30 2.85 3.45 2.26
CA ALA A 30 3.93 4.43 2.28
C ALA A 30 4.64 4.48 0.92
N GLN A 31 5.16 5.65 0.56
CA GLN A 31 6.06 5.79 -0.58
C GLN A 31 7.50 5.67 -0.10
N GLY A 32 8.13 4.52 -0.35
CA GLY A 32 9.46 4.22 0.15
C GLY A 32 9.46 3.75 1.60
N GLU A 33 10.66 3.61 2.16
CA GLU A 33 10.85 3.18 3.53
C GLU A 33 10.77 4.38 4.48
N VAL A 34 9.84 4.32 5.43
CA VAL A 34 9.66 5.33 6.47
C VAL A 34 9.94 4.68 7.81
N ALA A 35 10.66 5.38 8.70
CA ALA A 35 10.87 4.90 10.05
C ALA A 35 9.51 4.59 10.74
N PRO A 36 9.30 3.38 11.30
CA PRO A 36 8.06 3.06 11.99
C PRO A 36 7.75 4.06 13.11
N GLY A 37 6.51 4.50 13.21
CA GLY A 37 6.07 5.53 14.16
C GLY A 37 6.28 6.97 13.69
N ALA A 38 7.00 7.20 12.59
CA ALA A 38 7.13 8.54 12.02
C ALA A 38 5.85 8.98 11.29
N LYS A 39 5.58 10.29 11.34
CA LYS A 39 4.48 10.90 10.58
C LYS A 39 4.74 10.77 9.09
N ALA A 40 3.75 10.30 8.36
CA ALA A 40 3.83 10.13 6.91
C ALA A 40 2.44 10.17 6.27
N ARG A 41 2.42 10.43 4.97
CA ARG A 41 1.24 10.22 4.12
C ARG A 41 1.49 9.04 3.21
N GLY A 42 0.42 8.34 2.86
CA GLY A 42 0.47 7.22 1.94
C GLY A 42 -0.19 7.55 0.62
N VAL A 43 -0.16 6.57 -0.26
CA VAL A 43 -1.01 6.50 -1.45
C VAL A 43 -1.83 5.22 -1.44
N CYS A 44 -3.05 5.31 -1.95
CA CYS A 44 -3.90 4.16 -2.13
C CYS A 44 -3.25 3.19 -3.09
N GLN A 45 -3.21 1.93 -2.67
CA GLN A 45 -2.74 0.78 -3.41
C GLN A 45 -3.25 0.80 -4.86
N THR A 46 -2.38 0.48 -5.81
CA THR A 46 -2.71 0.39 -7.23
C THR A 46 -3.65 -0.77 -7.50
N ASP A 47 -3.29 -1.97 -7.06
CA ASP A 47 -4.03 -3.20 -7.31
C ASP A 47 -3.62 -4.31 -6.32
N ILE A 48 -4.29 -5.47 -6.39
CA ILE A 48 -4.08 -6.60 -5.47
C ILE A 48 -2.65 -7.16 -5.47
N SER A 49 -1.86 -6.97 -6.54
CA SER A 49 -0.50 -7.52 -6.65
C SER A 49 0.46 -6.88 -5.66
N GLN A 50 0.20 -5.64 -5.23
CA GLN A 50 0.98 -4.98 -4.18
C GLN A 50 0.75 -5.55 -2.79
N ASN A 51 -0.07 -6.60 -2.63
CA ASN A 51 -0.10 -7.39 -1.41
C ASN A 51 1.06 -8.39 -1.29
N PHE A 52 1.82 -8.60 -2.37
CA PHE A 52 3.04 -9.41 -2.38
C PHE A 52 4.27 -8.50 -2.30
N GLY A 53 5.40 -9.07 -1.89
CA GLY A 53 6.60 -8.32 -1.56
C GLY A 53 6.50 -7.56 -0.24
N CYS A 54 7.53 -6.77 0.04
CA CYS A 54 7.58 -5.92 1.22
C CYS A 54 6.83 -4.62 0.99
N ARG A 55 5.93 -4.29 1.92
CA ARG A 55 5.17 -3.04 1.91
C ARG A 55 4.98 -2.50 3.30
N GLN A 56 4.91 -1.18 3.39
CA GLN A 56 4.63 -0.48 4.63
C GLN A 56 3.28 0.23 4.50
N ARG A 57 2.44 0.12 5.53
CA ARG A 57 1.14 0.81 5.56
C ARG A 57 1.25 2.14 6.28
N ILE A 58 0.37 3.06 5.94
CA ILE A 58 0.10 4.26 6.73
C ILE A 58 -1.25 4.08 7.43
N ASP A 59 -1.27 4.32 8.73
CA ASP A 59 -2.49 4.32 9.53
C ASP A 59 -2.50 5.53 10.48
N GLY A 60 -3.60 6.29 10.48
CA GLY A 60 -3.69 7.56 11.23
C GLY A 60 -2.61 8.59 10.87
N GLY A 61 -2.08 8.58 9.64
CA GLY A 61 -0.99 9.47 9.22
C GLY A 61 0.39 9.10 9.78
N VAL A 62 0.56 7.85 10.20
CA VAL A 62 1.80 7.31 10.76
C VAL A 62 2.20 6.05 10.01
N ALA A 63 3.50 5.91 9.71
CA ALA A 63 4.04 4.69 9.13
C ALA A 63 4.05 3.57 10.17
N VAL A 64 3.36 2.46 9.88
CA VAL A 64 3.41 1.26 10.73
C VAL A 64 4.51 0.31 10.28
N GLY A 65 4.74 -0.79 10.98
CA GLY A 65 5.76 -1.77 10.60
C GLY A 65 5.60 -2.31 9.17
N THR A 66 6.72 -2.67 8.54
CA THR A 66 6.77 -3.32 7.23
C THR A 66 6.29 -4.76 7.32
N ILE A 67 5.50 -5.20 6.34
CA ILE A 67 5.09 -6.59 6.18
C ILE A 67 5.60 -7.08 4.82
N CYS A 68 6.25 -8.24 4.81
CA CYS A 68 6.70 -8.92 3.60
C CYS A 68 5.90 -10.21 3.43
N VAL A 69 5.29 -10.39 2.26
CA VAL A 69 4.52 -11.58 1.89
C VAL A 69 5.10 -12.13 0.59
N ASP A 70 5.48 -13.41 0.59
CA ASP A 70 5.92 -14.14 -0.60
C ASP A 70 4.71 -14.71 -1.37
#